data_AF-A0A1G5CWD2-F1
#
_entry.id   AF-A0A1G5CWD2-F1
#
_cell.length_a   1.000
_cell.length_b   1.000
_cell.length_c   1.000
_cell.angle_alpha   90.00
_cell.angle_beta   90.00
_cell.angle_gamma   90.00
#
_symmetry.space_group_name_H-M   'P 1'
#
loop_
_entity.id
_entity.type
_entity.pdbx_description
1 polymer ?
#
loop_
_entity_poly.entity_id
_entity_poly.type
_entity_poly.pdbx_seq_one_letter_code
_entity_poly.pdbx_strand_id
1 'polypeptide(L)'
;MTYKDYFKNLADKENGEFYFKDEDVSIGMGVRSPDVVYKVTFDYKNNLFTVINRTGTAYVATFTCELSPAMQPIAFEISTRSHILQLFSTKQTRLKINAENANIKYYLNNNPSFETLSQIAKKENFSPYIACELDKGWRIEAKYHLEFDNWTDPIEPIIDLYKGLIDEFENALLI
;
A
#
# COMPACT_ATOMS: atom_id res chain seq x y z
N MET A 1 -10.96 -13.56 -14.47
CA MET A 1 -11.61 -12.82 -13.37
C MET A 1 -11.52 -11.34 -13.73
N THR A 2 -12.61 -10.57 -13.64
CA THR A 2 -12.55 -9.13 -13.92
C THR A 2 -11.93 -8.39 -12.73
N TYR A 3 -11.41 -7.18 -12.93
CA TYR A 3 -10.91 -6.36 -11.81
C TYR A 3 -12.03 -6.04 -10.81
N LYS A 4 -13.26 -5.84 -11.29
CA LYS A 4 -14.43 -5.66 -10.44
C LYS A 4 -14.67 -6.88 -9.54
N ASP A 5 -14.57 -8.09 -10.09
CA ASP A 5 -14.70 -9.32 -9.30
C ASP A 5 -13.56 -9.46 -8.29
N TYR A 6 -12.33 -9.10 -8.68
CA TYR A 6 -11.18 -9.12 -7.78
C TYR A 6 -11.40 -8.25 -6.54
N PHE A 7 -11.79 -6.98 -6.71
CA PHE A 7 -12.02 -6.08 -5.56
C PHE A 7 -13.26 -6.44 -4.75
N LYS A 8 -14.29 -7.00 -5.39
CA LYS A 8 -15.44 -7.53 -4.66
C LYS A 8 -15.02 -8.70 -3.77
N ASN A 9 -14.26 -9.65 -4.32
CA ASN A 9 -13.74 -10.79 -3.54
C ASN A 9 -12.79 -10.34 -2.43
N LEU A 10 -12.00 -9.29 -2.65
CA LEU A 10 -11.15 -8.70 -1.63
C LEU A 10 -11.98 -8.12 -0.48
N ALA A 11 -13.03 -7.36 -0.79
CA ALA A 11 -13.95 -6.84 0.22
C ALA A 11 -14.63 -7.99 0.99
N ASP A 12 -15.11 -9.02 0.29
CA ASP A 12 -15.75 -10.19 0.92
C ASP A 12 -14.75 -10.93 1.84
N LYS A 13 -13.50 -11.13 1.40
CA LYS A 13 -12.42 -11.74 2.20
C LYS A 13 -12.16 -10.96 3.49
N GLU A 14 -12.20 -9.64 3.40
CA GLU A 14 -11.88 -8.72 4.51
C GLU A 14 -13.11 -8.29 5.32
N ASN A 15 -14.29 -8.85 5.03
CA ASN A 15 -15.57 -8.44 5.61
C ASN A 15 -15.82 -6.92 5.50
N GLY A 16 -15.44 -6.35 4.35
CA GLY A 16 -15.51 -4.93 4.05
C GLY A 16 -16.62 -4.54 3.07
N GLU A 17 -16.58 -3.28 2.68
CA GLU A 17 -17.45 -2.69 1.68
C GLU A 17 -16.68 -2.46 0.37
N PHE A 18 -17.34 -2.76 -0.76
CA PHE A 18 -16.82 -2.49 -2.09
C PHE A 18 -17.64 -1.41 -2.78
N TYR A 19 -16.94 -0.39 -3.28
CA TYR A 19 -17.48 0.67 -4.12
C TYR A 19 -16.78 0.68 -5.48
N PHE A 20 -17.57 0.79 -6.54
CA PHE A 20 -17.10 0.87 -7.92
C PHE A 20 -17.74 2.06 -8.63
N LYS A 21 -16.91 2.83 -9.32
CA LYS A 21 -17.33 3.95 -10.15
C LYS A 21 -16.66 3.85 -11.51
N ASP A 22 -17.42 4.08 -12.57
CA ASP A 22 -16.94 4.13 -13.95
C ASP A 22 -17.68 5.28 -14.64
N GLU A 23 -17.01 6.42 -14.77
CA GLU A 23 -17.56 7.62 -15.39
C GLU A 23 -16.56 8.25 -16.35
N ASP A 24 -17.04 8.71 -17.50
CA ASP A 24 -16.26 9.53 -18.42
C ASP A 24 -16.17 10.98 -17.90
N VAL A 25 -14.96 11.43 -17.60
CA VAL A 25 -14.70 12.81 -17.17
C VAL A 25 -14.19 13.66 -18.33
N SER A 26 -14.68 14.90 -18.44
CA SER A 26 -14.22 15.85 -19.46
C SER A 26 -12.81 16.33 -19.12
N ILE A 27 -11.87 16.12 -20.03
CA ILE A 27 -10.46 16.57 -19.88
C ILE A 27 -10.14 17.82 -20.73
N GLY A 28 -11.18 18.44 -21.32
CA GLY A 28 -11.07 19.66 -22.12
C GLY A 28 -11.18 19.42 -23.63
N MET A 29 -11.44 20.49 -24.40
CA MET A 29 -11.55 20.46 -25.88
C MET A 29 -12.56 19.42 -26.43
N GLY A 30 -13.60 19.07 -25.66
CA GLY A 30 -14.59 18.06 -26.04
C GLY A 30 -14.14 16.60 -25.87
N VAL A 31 -12.93 16.38 -25.36
CA VAL A 31 -12.40 15.03 -25.09
C VAL A 31 -12.87 14.56 -23.71
N ARG A 32 -13.36 13.33 -23.66
CA ARG A 32 -13.70 12.62 -22.42
C ARG A 32 -12.74 11.47 -22.23
N SER A 33 -12.34 11.22 -20.99
CA SER A 33 -11.47 10.11 -20.62
C SER A 33 -12.14 9.32 -19.50
N PRO A 34 -12.06 7.97 -19.52
CA PRO A 34 -12.63 7.16 -18.47
C PRO A 34 -11.94 7.44 -17.13
N ASP A 35 -12.72 7.51 -16.05
CA ASP A 35 -12.27 7.56 -14.66
C ASP A 35 -12.90 6.39 -13.92
N VAL A 36 -12.13 5.31 -13.81
CA VAL A 36 -12.56 4.07 -13.17
C VAL A 36 -11.93 3.99 -11.79
N VAL A 37 -12.77 3.91 -10.76
CA VAL A 37 -12.35 3.87 -9.36
C VAL A 37 -12.86 2.58 -8.71
N TYR A 38 -11.92 1.80 -8.20
CA TYR A 38 -12.17 0.67 -7.31
C TYR A 38 -11.83 1.10 -5.89
N LYS A 39 -12.78 1.02 -4.97
CA LYS A 39 -12.58 1.33 -3.56
C LYS A 39 -13.02 0.17 -2.69
N VAL A 40 -12.15 -0.27 -1.79
CA VAL A 40 -12.47 -1.23 -0.74
C VAL A 40 -12.18 -0.60 0.61
N THR A 41 -13.12 -0.73 1.55
CA THR A 41 -12.96 -0.24 2.92
C THR A 41 -13.32 -1.34 3.91
N PHE A 42 -12.52 -1.52 4.94
CA PHE A 42 -12.76 -2.52 5.98
C PHE A 42 -12.04 -2.11 7.27
N ASP A 43 -12.43 -2.71 8.38
CA ASP A 43 -11.78 -2.50 9.67
C ASP A 43 -10.92 -3.71 10.05
N TYR A 44 -9.75 -3.44 10.62
CA TYR A 44 -8.94 -4.44 11.29
C TYR A 44 -8.50 -3.91 12.66
N LYS A 45 -9.01 -4.53 13.73
CA LYS A 45 -8.73 -4.15 15.13
C LYS A 45 -8.95 -2.66 15.44
N ASN A 46 -10.06 -2.09 14.98
CA ASN A 46 -10.40 -0.67 15.12
C ASN A 46 -9.46 0.29 14.35
N ASN A 47 -8.79 -0.19 13.30
CA ASN A 47 -8.04 0.63 12.37
C ASN A 47 -8.72 0.54 11.00
N LEU A 48 -9.06 1.68 10.41
CA LEU A 48 -9.85 1.76 9.18
C LEU A 48 -8.92 1.67 7.97
N PHE A 49 -9.11 0.64 7.15
CA PHE A 49 -8.43 0.46 5.89
C PHE A 49 -9.24 1.08 4.75
N THR A 50 -8.54 1.74 3.84
CA THR A 50 -9.07 2.27 2.59
C THR A 50 -8.09 1.93 1.47
N VAL A 51 -8.54 1.12 0.52
CA VAL A 51 -7.81 0.77 -0.71
C VAL A 51 -8.51 1.43 -1.88
N ILE A 52 -7.81 2.30 -2.61
CA ILE A 52 -8.35 3.02 -3.77
C ILE A 52 -7.41 2.82 -4.94
N ASN A 53 -7.92 2.21 -6.01
CA ASN A 53 -7.22 2.09 -7.28
C ASN A 53 -7.99 2.88 -8.34
N ARG A 54 -7.31 3.84 -8.95
CA ARG A 54 -7.86 4.67 -10.04
C ARG A 54 -7.14 4.31 -11.34
N THR A 55 -7.91 4.05 -12.38
CA THR A 55 -7.43 3.76 -13.73
C THR A 55 -8.16 4.65 -14.75
N GLY A 56 -7.52 4.94 -15.89
CA GLY A 56 -8.08 5.79 -16.94
C GLY A 56 -7.42 7.17 -16.96
N THR A 57 -8.00 8.18 -16.29
CA THR A 57 -7.37 9.52 -16.18
C THR A 57 -6.16 9.57 -15.26
N ALA A 58 -6.13 8.71 -14.25
CA ALA A 58 -5.00 8.50 -13.37
C ALA A 58 -4.71 6.99 -13.32
N TYR A 59 -3.45 6.63 -13.14
CA TYR A 59 -2.99 5.25 -12.95
C TYR A 59 -2.28 5.15 -11.61
N VAL A 60 -3.05 5.22 -10.52
CA VAL A 60 -2.52 5.32 -9.15
C VAL A 60 -3.32 4.44 -8.21
N ALA A 61 -2.60 3.71 -7.36
CA ALA A 61 -3.12 3.07 -6.16
C ALA A 61 -2.78 3.90 -4.92
N THR A 62 -3.73 3.96 -3.99
CA THR A 62 -3.55 4.52 -2.66
C THR A 62 -4.12 3.56 -1.63
N PHE A 63 -3.29 3.17 -0.68
CA PHE A 63 -3.68 2.42 0.50
C PHE A 63 -3.53 3.34 1.68
N THR A 64 -4.53 3.37 2.55
CA THR A 64 -4.48 4.13 3.78
C THR A 64 -5.02 3.25 4.89
N CYS A 65 -4.34 3.26 6.03
CA CYS A 65 -4.82 2.72 7.28
C CYS A 65 -4.78 3.83 8.32
N GLU A 66 -5.95 4.24 8.79
CA GLU A 66 -6.07 5.19 9.90
C GLU A 66 -5.89 4.41 11.20
N LEU A 67 -4.82 4.71 11.93
CA LEU A 67 -4.49 4.01 13.16
C LEU A 67 -5.30 4.57 14.33
N SER A 68 -5.77 3.68 15.20
CA SER A 68 -6.51 4.04 16.40
C SER A 68 -5.71 5.03 17.27
N PRO A 69 -6.35 6.07 17.84
CA PRO A 69 -5.68 7.03 18.73
C PRO A 69 -5.05 6.41 19.99
N ALA A 70 -5.50 5.20 20.37
CA ALA A 70 -4.92 4.46 21.50
C ALA A 70 -3.57 3.80 21.17
N MET A 71 -3.22 3.71 19.89
CA MET A 71 -1.99 3.08 19.44
C MET A 71 -0.80 4.03 19.59
N GLN A 72 0.39 3.47 19.86
CA GLN A 72 1.66 4.20 19.82
C GLN A 72 2.53 3.67 18.68
N PRO A 73 2.19 4.00 17.42
CA PRO A 73 2.93 3.50 16.28
C PRO A 73 4.28 4.21 16.15
N ILE A 74 5.17 3.57 15.41
CA ILE A 74 6.53 4.04 15.18
C ILE A 74 6.64 4.52 13.74
N ALA A 75 7.17 5.72 13.55
CA ALA A 75 7.36 6.29 12.22
C ALA A 75 8.39 5.50 11.40
N PHE A 76 8.08 5.30 10.12
CA PHE A 76 8.98 4.68 9.15
C PHE A 76 8.61 5.09 7.73
N GLU A 77 9.54 4.88 6.80
CA GLU A 77 9.33 5.02 5.37
C GLU A 77 9.92 3.82 4.64
N ILE A 78 9.22 3.33 3.62
CA ILE A 78 9.69 2.37 2.63
C ILE A 78 9.59 3.04 1.27
N SER A 79 10.68 3.06 0.53
CA SER A 79 10.71 3.62 -0.81
C SER A 79 11.66 2.87 -1.72
N THR A 80 11.55 3.09 -3.02
CA THR A 80 12.44 2.45 -4.01
C THR A 80 13.81 3.10 -4.00
N ARG A 81 14.87 2.28 -4.11
CA ARG A 81 16.24 2.75 -4.32
C ARG A 81 16.38 3.33 -5.72
N SER A 82 17.14 4.41 -5.85
CA SER A 82 17.51 4.96 -7.15
C SER A 82 18.27 3.94 -8.00
N HIS A 83 17.94 3.87 -9.29
CA HIS A 83 18.60 2.99 -10.27
C HIS A 83 20.13 3.17 -10.32
N ILE A 84 20.62 4.38 -10.04
CA ILE A 84 22.06 4.70 -10.07
C ILE A 84 22.79 3.98 -8.94
N LEU A 85 22.18 3.90 -7.75
CA LEU A 85 22.75 3.20 -6.59
C LEU A 85 22.75 1.68 -6.78
N GLN A 86 21.82 1.17 -7.61
CA GLN A 86 21.68 -0.26 -7.88
C GLN A 86 22.81 -0.80 -8.76
N LEU A 87 23.39 0.03 -9.64
CA LEU A 87 24.52 -0.34 -10.50
C LEU A 87 25.79 -0.72 -9.71
N PHE A 88 25.90 -0.26 -8.45
CA PHE A 88 27.07 -0.52 -7.59
C PHE A 88 26.80 -1.59 -6.52
N SER A 89 25.63 -2.24 -6.50
CA SER A 89 25.34 -3.30 -5.54
C SER A 89 24.42 -4.39 -6.09
N THR A 90 25.00 -5.54 -6.43
CA THR A 90 24.32 -6.69 -7.04
C THR A 90 23.44 -7.50 -6.09
N LYS A 91 23.43 -7.19 -4.78
CA LYS A 91 22.71 -7.97 -3.74
C LYS A 91 21.61 -7.18 -3.00
N GLN A 92 21.38 -5.91 -3.33
CA GLN A 92 20.45 -5.08 -2.56
C GLN A 92 18.99 -5.23 -3.02
N THR A 93 18.07 -5.26 -2.06
CA THR A 93 16.62 -5.15 -2.28
C THR A 93 16.30 -3.84 -3.00
N ARG A 94 15.35 -3.84 -3.95
CA ARG A 94 14.91 -2.61 -4.64
C ARG A 94 14.24 -1.64 -3.68
N LEU A 95 13.62 -2.15 -2.62
CA LEU A 95 13.04 -1.35 -1.55
C LEU A 95 14.09 -1.05 -0.48
N LYS A 96 14.07 0.17 0.05
CA LYS A 96 14.84 0.61 1.22
C LYS A 96 13.86 0.96 2.34
N ILE A 97 14.23 0.61 3.57
CA ILE A 97 13.53 1.00 4.79
C ILE A 97 14.32 2.12 5.46
N ASN A 98 13.65 3.22 5.78
CA ASN A 98 14.15 4.32 6.58
C ASN A 98 13.32 4.39 7.87
N ALA A 99 13.95 4.13 9.00
CA ALA A 99 13.32 4.19 10.32
C ALA A 99 14.39 4.46 11.37
N GLU A 100 14.09 5.32 12.34
CA GLU A 100 14.99 5.62 13.46
C GLU A 100 15.03 4.48 14.48
N ASN A 101 13.89 3.83 14.69
CA ASN A 101 13.76 2.74 15.64
C ASN A 101 14.33 1.42 15.07
N ALA A 102 15.20 0.76 15.83
CA ALA A 102 15.84 -0.49 15.39
C ALA A 102 14.89 -1.69 15.35
N ASN A 103 13.89 -1.73 16.24
CA ASN A 103 12.93 -2.83 16.33
C ASN A 103 12.00 -2.83 15.11
N ILE A 104 11.43 -1.68 14.74
CA ILE A 104 10.58 -1.59 13.54
C ILE A 104 11.38 -1.90 12.27
N LYS A 105 12.64 -1.46 12.21
CA LYS A 105 13.53 -1.78 11.10
C LYS A 105 13.81 -3.27 11.03
N TYR A 106 14.07 -3.92 12.16
CA TYR A 106 14.24 -5.37 12.23
C TYR A 106 12.97 -6.10 11.80
N TYR A 107 11.82 -5.73 12.36
CA TYR A 107 10.52 -6.27 12.01
C TYR A 107 10.27 -6.20 10.49
N LEU A 108 10.38 -5.01 9.89
CA LEU A 108 10.15 -4.80 8.47
C LEU A 108 11.09 -5.63 7.59
N ASN A 109 12.37 -5.75 7.95
CA ASN A 109 13.34 -6.55 7.18
C ASN A 109 13.08 -8.07 7.27
N ASN A 110 12.38 -8.54 8.30
CA ASN A 110 12.05 -9.96 8.48
C ASN A 110 10.58 -10.29 8.17
N ASN A 111 9.78 -9.29 7.77
CA ASN A 111 8.37 -9.48 7.45
C ASN A 111 8.22 -10.17 6.07
N PRO A 112 7.51 -11.31 5.98
CA PRO A 112 7.34 -12.04 4.72
C PRO A 112 6.64 -11.22 3.62
N SER A 113 5.67 -10.38 3.98
CA SER A 113 4.96 -9.51 3.04
C SER A 113 5.88 -8.44 2.47
N PHE A 114 6.80 -7.91 3.28
CA PHE A 114 7.85 -6.99 2.79
C PHE A 114 8.80 -7.67 1.78
N GLU A 115 9.18 -8.92 2.01
CA GLU A 115 9.99 -9.67 1.05
C GLU A 115 9.23 -9.90 -0.26
N THR A 116 7.95 -10.28 -0.20
CA THR A 116 7.09 -10.39 -1.40
C THR A 116 7.03 -9.08 -2.18
N LEU A 117 6.79 -7.95 -1.50
CA LEU A 117 6.80 -6.61 -2.13
C LEU A 117 8.16 -6.28 -2.75
N SER A 118 9.26 -6.67 -2.11
CA SER A 118 10.60 -6.50 -2.64
C SER A 118 10.85 -7.33 -3.89
N GLN A 119 10.26 -8.53 -3.99
CA GLN A 119 10.34 -9.36 -5.19
C GLN A 119 9.48 -8.81 -6.34
N ILE A 120 8.28 -8.30 -6.04
CA ILE A 120 7.45 -7.60 -7.03
C ILE A 120 8.20 -6.38 -7.58
N ALA A 121 8.80 -5.57 -6.70
CA ALA A 121 9.62 -4.41 -7.10
C ALA A 121 10.86 -4.79 -7.94
N LYS A 122 11.39 -6.01 -7.78
CA LYS A 122 12.52 -6.50 -8.60
C LYS A 122 12.08 -6.88 -10.01
N LYS A 123 10.95 -7.57 -10.11
CA LYS A 123 10.42 -8.16 -11.35
C LYS A 123 9.70 -7.14 -12.24
N GLU A 124 8.95 -6.24 -11.60
CA GLU A 124 8.05 -5.30 -12.26
C GLU A 124 8.53 -3.85 -12.03
N ASN A 125 7.87 -2.87 -12.68
CA ASN A 125 8.09 -1.44 -12.40
C ASN A 125 7.35 -0.96 -11.14
N PHE A 126 7.17 -1.84 -10.17
CA PHE A 126 6.54 -1.50 -8.89
C PHE A 126 7.50 -0.66 -8.05
N SER A 127 7.14 0.62 -7.87
CA SER A 127 7.91 1.58 -7.09
C SER A 127 7.04 2.29 -6.06
N PRO A 128 6.76 1.64 -4.92
CA PRO A 128 5.91 2.22 -3.89
C PRO A 128 6.64 3.27 -3.06
N TYR A 129 5.86 4.20 -2.54
CA TYR A 129 6.18 4.97 -1.35
C TYR A 129 5.22 4.53 -0.25
N ILE A 130 5.73 3.98 0.85
CA ILE A 130 4.94 3.56 2.02
C ILE A 130 5.47 4.32 3.24
N ALA A 131 4.62 4.98 4.00
CA ALA A 131 5.05 5.70 5.19
C ALA A 131 4.06 5.53 6.34
N CYS A 132 4.60 5.46 7.56
CA CYS A 132 3.84 5.65 8.79
C CYS A 132 4.23 7.01 9.37
N GLU A 133 3.28 7.93 9.45
CA GLU A 133 3.53 9.31 9.84
C GLU A 133 2.38 9.86 10.70
N LEU A 134 2.72 10.88 11.50
CA LEU A 134 1.76 11.65 12.29
C LEU A 134 1.48 12.98 11.58
N ASP A 135 0.25 13.13 11.07
CA ASP A 135 -0.27 14.42 10.62
C ASP A 135 -1.43 14.85 11.54
N LYS A 136 -2.68 14.72 11.10
CA LYS A 136 -3.89 14.93 11.94
C LYS A 136 -4.22 13.74 12.85
N GLY A 137 -3.50 12.65 12.64
CA GLY A 137 -3.63 11.36 13.29
C GLY A 137 -2.54 10.45 12.73
N TRP A 138 -2.28 9.34 13.41
CA TRP A 138 -1.35 8.35 12.91
C TRP A 138 -1.97 7.59 11.75
N ARG A 139 -1.22 7.48 10.65
CA ARG A 139 -1.67 6.74 9.48
C ARG A 139 -0.52 6.00 8.82
N ILE A 140 -0.82 4.84 8.26
CA ILE A 140 0.06 4.16 7.33
C ILE A 140 -0.51 4.38 5.93
N GLU A 141 0.29 4.93 5.03
CA GLU A 141 -0.13 5.23 3.66
C GLU A 141 0.84 4.62 2.65
N ALA A 142 0.32 4.01 1.58
CA ALA A 142 1.11 3.58 0.43
C ALA A 142 0.55 4.18 -0.85
N LYS A 143 1.45 4.65 -1.71
CA LYS A 143 1.16 5.18 -3.03
C LYS A 143 2.07 4.55 -4.07
N TYR A 144 1.50 4.13 -5.19
CA TYR A 144 2.27 3.62 -6.33
C TYR A 144 1.50 3.77 -7.65
N HIS A 145 2.23 3.76 -8.76
CA HIS A 145 1.66 3.80 -10.11
C HIS A 145 1.18 2.42 -10.55
N LEU A 146 0.07 2.35 -11.29
CA LEU A 146 -0.48 1.09 -11.80
C LEU A 146 0.10 0.67 -13.17
N GLU A 147 1.18 1.34 -13.62
CA GLU A 147 1.79 1.15 -14.94
C GLU A 147 2.74 -0.07 -14.98
N PHE A 148 2.20 -1.25 -14.67
CA PHE A 148 2.86 -2.55 -14.84
C PHE A 148 1.81 -3.67 -14.93
N ASP A 149 2.19 -4.79 -15.57
CA ASP A 149 1.22 -5.80 -16.02
C ASP A 149 0.42 -6.43 -14.89
N ASN A 150 1.07 -6.73 -13.77
CA ASN A 150 0.47 -7.43 -12.62
C ASN A 150 0.19 -6.47 -11.45
N TRP A 151 -0.43 -5.32 -11.71
CA TRP A 151 -0.61 -4.26 -10.71
C TRP A 151 -1.49 -4.61 -9.50
N THR A 152 -2.26 -5.71 -9.58
CA THR A 152 -3.02 -6.26 -8.46
C THR A 152 -2.17 -7.08 -7.50
N ASP A 153 -1.01 -7.59 -7.91
CA ASP A 153 -0.15 -8.47 -7.09
C ASP A 153 0.32 -7.84 -5.77
N PRO A 154 0.62 -6.52 -5.68
CA PRO A 154 1.03 -5.90 -4.41
C PRO A 154 -0.10 -5.70 -3.40
N ILE A 155 -1.37 -5.81 -3.81
CA ILE A 155 -2.52 -5.39 -2.99
C ILE A 155 -2.59 -6.19 -1.68
N GLU A 156 -2.63 -7.52 -1.78
CA GLU A 156 -2.70 -8.40 -0.60
C GLU A 156 -1.44 -8.30 0.27
N PRO A 157 -0.21 -8.35 -0.27
CA PRO A 157 1.00 -8.13 0.52
C PRO A 157 1.04 -6.78 1.25
N ILE A 158 0.50 -5.69 0.68
CA ILE A 158 0.39 -4.39 1.39
C ILE A 158 -0.57 -4.51 2.57
N ILE A 159 -1.74 -5.12 2.38
CA ILE A 159 -2.73 -5.33 3.46
C ILE A 159 -2.12 -6.17 4.57
N ASP A 160 -1.47 -7.29 4.23
CA ASP A 160 -0.85 -8.18 5.20
C ASP A 160 0.30 -7.51 5.96
N LEU A 161 1.11 -6.69 5.26
CA LEU A 161 2.14 -5.88 5.90
C LEU A 161 1.54 -4.93 6.94
N TYR A 162 0.44 -4.24 6.61
CA TYR A 162 -0.21 -3.29 7.50
C TYR A 162 -0.85 -3.96 8.70
N LYS A 163 -1.54 -5.09 8.50
CA LYS A 163 -2.08 -5.90 9.59
C LYS A 163 -0.98 -6.38 10.53
N GLY A 164 0.12 -6.86 9.98
CA GLY A 164 1.28 -7.27 10.77
C GLY A 164 1.88 -6.11 11.58
N LEU A 165 1.96 -4.91 11.01
CA LEU A 165 2.41 -3.71 11.72
C LEU A 165 1.47 -3.31 12.85
N ILE A 166 0.16 -3.38 12.63
CA ILE A 166 -0.84 -3.15 13.68
C ILE A 166 -0.65 -4.13 14.82
N ASP A 167 -0.47 -5.42 14.52
CA ASP A 167 -0.23 -6.45 15.51
C ASP A 167 1.06 -6.19 16.31
N GLU A 168 2.12 -5.74 15.64
CA GLU A 168 3.39 -5.37 16.28
C GLU A 168 3.23 -4.16 17.21
N PHE A 169 2.51 -3.13 16.77
CA PHE A 169 2.26 -1.93 17.57
C PHE A 169 1.38 -2.20 18.80
N GLU A 170 0.40 -3.11 18.69
CA GLU A 170 -0.40 -3.54 19.84
C GLU A 170 0.43 -4.34 20.85
N ASN A 171 1.31 -5.23 20.37
CA ASN A 171 2.16 -6.03 21.25
C ASN A 171 3.22 -5.18 21.97
N ALA A 172 3.73 -4.14 21.31
CA ALA A 172 4.67 -3.20 21.92
C ALA A 172 4.06 -2.38 23.08
N LEU A 173 2.73 -2.27 23.15
CA LEU A 173 2.01 -1.63 24.26
C LEU A 173 1.88 -2.53 25.50
N LEU A 174 2.24 -3.82 25.40
CA LEU A 174 2.13 -4.80 26.49
C LEU A 174 3.46 -5.01 27.27
N ILE A 175 4.48 -4.20 27.00
CA ILE A 175 5.80 -4.24 27.67
C ILE A 175 5.97 -3.02 28.57
#